data_AF-A0A8S4SA05-F1
#
_entry.id   AF-A0A8S4SA05-F1
#
_cell.length_a   1.000
_cell.length_b   1.000
_cell.length_c   1.000
_cell.angle_alpha   90.00
_cell.angle_beta   90.00
_cell.angle_gamma   90.00
#
_symmetry.space_group_name_H-M   'P 1'
#
loop_
_entity.id
_entity.type
_entity.pdbx_description
1 polymer ?
#
loop_
_entity_poly.entity_id
_entity_poly.type
_entity_poly.pdbx_seq_one_letter_code
_entity_poly.pdbx_strand_id
1 'polypeptide(L)'
;KLKDIPLSAKRQKLKKLLWLVSIARNALVVLAASAVAFCTHDADAPLFKLSGKVESGLPKFGLPPFSTTLGNQTVGFVEMVERLGSGLAVLPFVMVLANIAIAKAFSEYCFIRQNLEDDATVTFL
;
A
#
# COMPACT_ATOMS: atom_id res chain seq x y z
N LYS A 1 -38.40 0.30 7.81
CA LYS A 1 -38.46 1.59 7.07
C LYS A 1 -38.15 2.75 8.02
N LEU A 2 -36.98 3.39 7.91
CA LEU A 2 -36.63 4.64 8.59
C LEU A 2 -35.80 5.54 7.63
N LYS A 3 -36.44 5.88 6.50
CA LYS A 3 -36.21 7.05 5.65
C LYS A 3 -37.51 7.85 5.89
N ASP A 4 -37.55 9.01 6.53
CA ASP A 4 -36.79 10.22 6.25
C ASP A 4 -36.77 11.11 7.50
N ILE A 5 -35.58 11.36 8.06
CA ILE A 5 -35.36 12.48 8.97
C ILE A 5 -34.62 13.53 8.11
N PRO A 6 -35.06 14.80 8.06
CA PRO A 6 -34.34 15.85 7.34
C PRO A 6 -33.00 16.12 8.05
N LEU A 7 -32.01 15.28 7.76
CA LEU A 7 -30.66 15.42 8.29
C LEU A 7 -30.05 16.62 7.58
N SER A 8 -30.13 17.77 8.27
CA SER A 8 -29.46 19.04 7.97
C SER A 8 -28.21 18.84 7.12
N ALA A 9 -28.02 19.63 6.07
CA ALA A 9 -26.88 19.54 5.15
C ALA A 9 -25.53 19.45 5.88
N LYS A 10 -25.41 20.02 7.09
CA LYS A 10 -24.24 19.88 7.98
C LYS A 10 -23.96 18.43 8.41
N ARG A 11 -24.98 17.65 8.77
CA ARG A 11 -24.83 16.23 9.18
C ARG A 11 -24.45 15.32 8.01
N GLN A 12 -24.95 15.59 6.81
CA GLN A 12 -24.53 14.87 5.59
C GLN A 12 -23.06 15.15 5.24
N LYS A 13 -22.63 16.42 5.35
CA LYS A 13 -21.21 16.79 5.20
C LYS A 13 -20.35 16.09 6.24
N LEU A 14 -20.78 16.04 7.50
CA LEU A 14 -20.07 15.34 8.57
C LEU A 14 -19.96 13.82 8.30
N LYS A 15 -21.04 13.18 7.84
CA LYS A 15 -21.02 11.75 7.45
C LYS A 15 -20.04 11.48 6.31
N LYS A 16 -20.02 12.34 5.28
CA LYS A 16 -19.05 12.24 4.17
C LYS A 16 -17.62 12.46 4.63
N LEU A 17 -17.38 13.41 5.54
CA LEU A 17 -16.06 13.67 6.12
C LEU A 17 -15.58 12.49 6.97
N LEU A 18 -16.43 11.94 7.85
CA LEU A 18 -16.10 10.75 8.65
C LEU A 18 -15.81 9.54 7.76
N TRP A 19 -16.58 9.37 6.67
CA TRP A 19 -16.35 8.33 5.69
C TRP A 19 -15.00 8.50 4.98
N LEU A 20 -14.66 9.73 4.58
CA LEU A 20 -13.36 10.05 3.98
C LEU A 20 -12.20 9.79 4.96
N VAL A 21 -12.34 10.23 6.22
CA VAL A 21 -11.35 10.02 7.28
C VAL A 21 -11.13 8.54 7.54
N SER A 22 -12.19 7.73 7.52
CA SER A 22 -12.09 6.28 7.69
C SER A 22 -11.27 5.62 6.57
N ILE A 23 -11.42 6.07 5.32
CA ILE A 23 -10.67 5.55 4.17
C ILE A 23 -9.21 6.01 4.23
N ALA A 24 -8.97 7.25 4.64
CA ALA A 24 -7.65 7.87 4.68
C ALA A 24 -6.83 7.56 5.96
N ARG A 25 -7.25 6.61 6.80
CA ARG A 25 -6.60 6.29 8.08
C ARG A 25 -5.08 6.11 7.95
N ASN A 26 -4.64 5.40 6.91
CA ASN A 26 -3.21 5.13 6.68
C ASN A 26 -2.44 6.43 6.37
N ALA A 27 -3.01 7.33 5.58
CA ALA A 27 -2.40 8.61 5.26
C ALA A 27 -2.33 9.52 6.50
N LEU A 28 -3.38 9.54 7.33
CA LEU A 28 -3.40 10.32 8.56
C LEU A 28 -2.32 9.88 9.55
N VAL A 29 -2.08 8.57 9.67
CA VAL A 29 -1.01 8.03 10.51
C VAL A 29 0.37 8.49 10.02
N VAL A 30 0.61 8.47 8.71
CA VAL A 30 1.88 8.93 8.13
C VAL A 30 2.05 10.44 8.35
N LEU A 31 1.00 11.25 8.15
CA LEU A 31 1.05 12.70 8.38
C LEU A 31 1.31 13.04 9.85
N ALA A 32 0.64 12.37 10.79
CA ALA A 32 0.85 12.57 12.21
C ALA A 32 2.28 12.18 12.63
N ALA A 33 2.77 11.02 12.17
CA ALA A 33 4.14 10.60 12.41
C ALA A 33 5.16 11.60 11.85
N SER A 34 4.90 12.15 10.66
CA SER A 34 5.74 13.16 10.02
C SER A 34 5.75 14.48 10.81
N ALA A 35 4.59 14.92 11.29
CA ALA A 35 4.47 16.14 12.12
C ALA A 35 5.19 15.99 13.46
N VAL A 36 5.06 14.83 14.12
CA VAL A 36 5.79 14.53 15.36
C VAL A 36 7.30 14.50 15.12
N ALA A 37 7.74 13.83 14.06
CA ALA A 37 9.16 13.77 13.69
C ALA A 37 9.73 15.17 13.36
N PHE A 38 8.91 16.08 12.81
CA PHE A 38 9.30 17.46 12.56
C PHE A 38 9.39 18.29 13.85
N CYS A 39 8.41 18.19 14.75
CA CYS A 39 8.41 18.92 16.01
C CYS A 39 9.51 18.49 17.00
N THR A 40 9.98 17.25 16.88
CA THR A 40 11.02 16.65 17.74
C THR A 40 12.37 16.54 17.03
N HIS A 41 12.56 17.33 15.97
CA HIS A 41 13.78 17.30 15.18
C HIS A 41 14.90 18.07 15.90
N ASP A 42 15.75 17.34 16.62
CA ASP A 42 16.99 17.86 17.19
C ASP A 42 18.18 17.55 16.26
N ALA A 43 18.97 18.59 15.95
CA ALA A 43 20.09 18.51 15.00
C ALA A 43 21.25 17.62 15.49
N ASP A 44 21.42 17.50 16.81
CA ASP A 44 22.54 16.78 17.42
C ASP A 44 22.23 15.29 17.72
N ALA A 45 20.95 14.90 17.76
CA ALA A 45 20.52 13.53 18.02
C ALA A 45 19.11 13.24 17.46
N PRO A 46 18.97 12.90 16.17
CA PRO A 46 17.65 12.62 15.60
C PRO A 46 17.05 11.36 16.21
N LEU A 47 16.00 11.53 17.03
CA LEU A 47 15.25 10.42 17.64
C LEU A 47 14.52 9.55 16.60
N PHE A 48 14.20 10.12 15.43
CA PHE A 48 13.52 9.44 14.33
C PHE A 48 14.42 9.32 13.10
N LYS A 49 14.57 8.10 12.60
CA LYS A 49 15.25 7.84 11.33
C LYS A 49 14.34 8.29 10.19
N LEU A 50 14.60 9.49 9.66
CA LEU A 50 13.89 10.01 8.49
C LEU A 50 14.20 9.16 7.25
N SER A 51 13.25 9.10 6.31
CA SER A 51 13.33 8.27 5.09
C SER A 51 14.46 8.63 4.11
N GLY A 52 15.34 9.57 4.46
CA GLY A 52 16.38 10.10 3.57
C GLY A 52 15.84 11.14 2.58
N LYS A 53 16.74 11.70 1.76
CA LYS A 53 16.39 12.65 0.71
C LYS A 53 15.72 11.89 -0.44
N VAL A 54 14.52 12.30 -0.81
CA VAL A 54 13.83 11.77 -2.00
C VAL A 54 14.43 12.46 -3.22
N GLU A 55 15.09 11.69 -4.09
CA GLU A 55 15.63 12.21 -5.35
C GLU A 55 14.48 12.61 -6.27
N SER A 56 14.48 13.87 -6.71
CA SER A 56 13.46 14.41 -7.61
C SER A 56 13.75 13.99 -9.04
N GLY A 57 12.88 13.16 -9.61
CA GLY A 57 12.94 12.82 -11.03
C GLY A 57 12.49 11.39 -11.32
N LEU A 58 12.35 11.09 -12.61
CA LEU A 58 12.17 9.73 -13.08
C LEU A 58 13.53 9.01 -12.99
N PRO A 59 13.60 7.79 -12.41
CA PRO A 59 14.84 7.02 -12.46
C PRO A 59 15.25 6.86 -13.92
N LYS A 60 16.55 7.01 -14.20
CA LYS A 60 17.09 6.83 -15.55
C LYS A 60 16.75 5.42 -16.03
N PHE A 61 16.01 5.32 -17.14
CA PHE A 61 15.76 4.02 -17.77
C PHE A 61 17.09 3.46 -18.26
N GLY A 62 17.48 2.32 -17.72
CA GLY A 62 18.69 1.60 -18.10
C GLY A 62 18.41 0.12 -18.05
N LEU A 63 19.01 -0.62 -18.98
CA LEU A 63 19.02 -2.07 -18.89
C LEU A 63 19.86 -2.48 -17.67
N PRO A 64 19.49 -3.57 -16.97
CA PRO A 64 20.28 -4.06 -15.86
C PRO A 64 21.72 -4.33 -16.34
N PRO A 65 22.75 -3.90 -15.60
CA PRO A 65 24.12 -4.16 -15.98
C PRO A 65 24.41 -5.66 -15.92
N PHE A 66 24.90 -6.24 -17.03
CA PHE A 66 25.28 -7.66 -17.11
C PHE A 66 26.68 -7.95 -16.54
N SER A 67 27.39 -6.91 -16.11
CA SER A 67 28.66 -6.98 -15.40
C SER A 67 28.78 -5.79 -14.47
N THR A 68 29.20 -6.03 -13.22
CA THR A 68 29.48 -4.95 -12.27
C THR A 68 30.88 -5.12 -11.69
N THR A 69 31.62 -4.02 -11.59
CA THR A 69 32.93 -4.00 -10.93
C THR A 69 32.71 -3.64 -9.47
N LEU A 70 32.71 -4.66 -8.60
CA LEU A 70 32.66 -4.46 -7.15
C LEU A 70 34.11 -4.49 -6.61
N GLY A 71 34.73 -3.32 -6.50
CA GLY A 71 36.13 -3.22 -6.10
C GLY A 71 37.10 -3.67 -7.20
N ASN A 72 37.99 -4.61 -6.90
CA ASN A 72 39.05 -5.12 -7.80
C ASN A 72 38.69 -6.45 -8.50
N GLN A 73 37.41 -6.85 -8.45
CA GLN A 73 36.89 -8.03 -9.14
C GLN A 73 35.69 -7.66 -10.03
N THR A 74 35.70 -8.24 -11.24
CA THR A 74 34.61 -8.12 -12.20
C THR A 74 33.61 -9.24 -11.93
N VAL A 75 32.46 -8.89 -11.35
CA VAL A 75 31.38 -9.83 -11.05
C VAL A 75 30.52 -9.97 -12.31
N GLY A 76 30.50 -11.18 -12.86
CA GLY A 76 29.68 -11.54 -14.02
C GLY A 76 28.21 -11.79 -13.66
N PHE A 77 27.37 -11.90 -14.69
CA PHE A 77 25.92 -12.15 -14.52
C PHE A 77 25.59 -13.42 -13.71
N VAL A 78 26.32 -14.52 -13.92
CA VAL A 78 26.07 -15.78 -13.20
C VAL A 78 26.33 -15.63 -11.70
N GLU A 79 27.43 -14.99 -11.32
CA GLU A 79 27.75 -14.74 -9.92
C GLU A 79 26.74 -13.78 -9.26
N MET A 80 26.22 -12.79 -10.01
CA MET A 80 25.13 -11.95 -9.52
C MET A 80 23.86 -12.78 -9.24
N VAL A 81 23.49 -13.70 -10.14
CA VAL A 81 22.34 -14.59 -9.97
C VAL A 81 22.54 -15.56 -8.79
N GLU A 82 23.75 -16.10 -8.62
CA GLU A 82 24.09 -16.96 -7.47
C GLU A 82 23.99 -16.21 -6.14
N ARG A 83 24.41 -14.93 -6.10
CA ARG A 83 24.22 -14.05 -4.93
C ARG A 83 22.75 -13.76 -4.63
N LEU A 84 21.91 -13.63 -5.65
CA LEU A 84 20.45 -13.54 -5.50
C LEU A 84 19.83 -14.88 -5.06
N GLY A 85 20.50 -15.99 -5.39
CA GLY A 85 20.21 -17.34 -4.90
C GLY A 85 18.79 -17.81 -5.19
N SER A 86 18.21 -18.52 -4.23
CA SER A 86 16.85 -19.08 -4.34
C SER A 86 15.75 -18.02 -4.45
N GLY A 87 16.04 -16.75 -4.10
CA GLY A 87 15.11 -15.64 -4.23
C GLY A 87 14.60 -15.47 -5.66
N LEU A 88 15.45 -15.70 -6.67
CA LEU A 88 15.05 -15.61 -8.08
C LEU A 88 13.98 -16.63 -8.46
N ALA A 89 14.03 -17.83 -7.88
CA ALA A 89 13.02 -18.87 -8.11
C ALA A 89 11.76 -18.62 -7.29
N VAL A 90 11.89 -18.21 -6.02
CA VAL A 90 10.74 -18.05 -5.11
C VAL A 90 9.87 -16.84 -5.47
N LEU A 91 10.47 -15.74 -5.91
CA LEU A 91 9.74 -14.51 -6.26
C LEU A 91 8.58 -14.72 -7.26
N PRO A 92 8.77 -15.35 -8.44
CA PRO A 92 7.67 -15.56 -9.38
C PRO A 92 6.56 -16.45 -8.80
N PHE A 93 6.89 -17.47 -8.00
CA PHE A 93 5.88 -18.30 -7.34
C PHE A 93 5.05 -17.48 -6.34
N VAL A 94 5.71 -16.68 -5.49
CA VAL A 94 5.02 -15.81 -4.53
C VAL A 94 4.14 -14.78 -5.25
N MET A 95 4.60 -14.22 -6.37
CA MET A 95 3.81 -13.27 -7.17
C MET A 95 2.54 -13.91 -7.74
N VAL A 96 2.64 -15.11 -8.31
CA VAL A 96 1.46 -15.81 -8.86
C VAL A 96 0.48 -16.17 -7.75
N LEU A 97 0.97 -16.72 -6.64
CA LEU A 97 0.12 -17.09 -5.50
C LEU A 97 -0.58 -15.86 -4.89
N ALA A 98 0.13 -14.74 -4.76
CA ALA A 98 -0.45 -13.49 -4.28
C ALA A 98 -1.57 -12.99 -5.21
N ASN A 99 -1.35 -12.99 -6.52
CA ASN A 99 -2.37 -12.55 -7.48
C ASN A 99 -3.61 -13.46 -7.43
N ILE A 100 -3.44 -14.78 -7.33
CA ILE A 100 -4.57 -15.72 -7.19
C ILE A 100 -5.31 -15.49 -5.87
N ALA A 101 -4.59 -15.31 -4.76
CA ALA A 101 -5.19 -15.07 -3.45
C ALA A 101 -6.02 -13.78 -3.42
N ILE A 102 -5.48 -12.68 -3.98
CA ILE A 102 -6.18 -11.40 -4.09
C ILE A 102 -7.42 -11.55 -4.98
N ALA A 103 -7.29 -12.19 -6.15
CA ALA A 103 -8.41 -12.41 -7.06
C ALA A 103 -9.53 -13.23 -6.40
N LYS A 104 -9.16 -14.28 -5.64
CA LYS A 104 -10.12 -15.14 -4.93
C LYS A 104 -10.78 -14.42 -3.76
N ALA A 105 -10.03 -13.66 -2.98
CA ALA A 105 -10.58 -12.87 -1.88
C ALA A 105 -11.59 -11.82 -2.39
N PHE A 106 -11.32 -11.21 -3.55
CA PHE A 106 -12.27 -10.28 -4.16
C PHE A 106 -13.50 -10.97 -4.76
N SER A 107 -13.35 -12.13 -5.40
CA SER A 107 -14.50 -12.87 -5.92
C SER A 107 -15.42 -13.36 -4.80
N GLU A 108 -14.84 -13.85 -3.69
CA GLU A 108 -15.58 -14.27 -2.50
C GLU A 108 -16.26 -13.08 -1.81
N TYR A 109 -15.58 -11.94 -1.67
CA TYR A 109 -16.16 -10.72 -1.13
C TYR A 109 -17.36 -10.24 -1.98
N CYS A 110 -17.23 -10.25 -3.31
CA CYS A 110 -18.31 -9.86 -4.21
C CYS A 110 -19.51 -10.81 -4.10
N PHE A 111 -19.26 -12.12 -4.03
CA PHE A 111 -20.31 -13.14 -3.87
C PHE A 111 -21.08 -12.98 -2.56
N ILE A 112 -20.39 -12.79 -1.44
CA ILE A 112 -21.01 -12.54 -0.14
C ILE A 112 -21.81 -11.22 -0.16
N ARG A 113 -21.27 -10.18 -0.80
CA ARG A 113 -21.96 -8.89 -0.95
C ARG A 113 -23.25 -9.01 -1.74
N GLN A 114 -23.25 -9.80 -2.80
CA GLN A 114 -24.42 -10.02 -3.64
C GLN A 114 -25.48 -10.84 -2.91
N ASN A 115 -25.08 -11.91 -2.21
CA ASN A 115 -26.00 -12.71 -1.39
C ASN A 115 -26.62 -11.88 -0.25
N LEU A 116 -25.86 -10.96 0.38
CA LEU A 116 -26.39 -10.02 1.38
C LEU A 116 -27.33 -8.96 0.78
N GLU A 117 -27.11 -8.54 -0.48
CA GLU A 117 -27.99 -7.60 -1.18
C GLU A 117 -29.30 -8.29 -1.61
N ASP A 118 -29.23 -9.57 -2.01
CA ASP A 118 -30.39 -10.39 -2.36
C ASP A 118 -31.25 -10.72 -1.11
N ASP A 119 -30.64 -11.14 0.01
CA ASP A 119 -31.36 -11.39 1.27
C ASP A 119 -32.00 -10.12 1.85
N ALA A 120 -31.31 -8.97 1.71
CA ALA A 120 -31.89 -7.68 2.08
C ALA A 120 -33.08 -7.33 1.18
N THR A 121 -33.03 -7.61 -0.12
CA THR A 121 -34.12 -7.29 -1.06
C THR A 121 -35.33 -8.21 -0.85
N VAL A 122 -35.13 -9.50 -0.57
CA VAL A 122 -36.20 -10.48 -0.31
C VAL A 122 -36.87 -10.27 1.06
N THR A 123 -36.16 -9.76 2.07
CA THR A 123 -36.77 -9.39 3.37
C THR A 123 -37.57 -8.07 3.32
N PHE A 124 -37.49 -7.33 2.21
CA PHE A 124 -38.25 -6.09 1.99
C PHE A 124 -39.42 -6.23 0.98
N LEU A 125 -39.67 -7.44 0.45
CA LEU A 125 -40.90 -7.83 -0.27
C LEU A 125 -41.81 -8.65 0.64
#